data_AF-A0A1A3FV08-F1
#
_entry.id   AF-A0A1A3FV08-F1
#
_cell.length_a   1.000
_cell.length_b   1.000
_cell.length_c   1.000
_cell.angle_alpha   90.00
_cell.angle_beta   90.00
_cell.angle_gamma   90.00
#
_symmetry.space_group_name_H-M   'P 1'
#
loop_
_entity.id
_entity.type
_entity.pdbx_description
1 polymer ?
#
loop_
_entity_poly.entity_id
_entity_poly.type
_entity_poly.pdbx_seq_one_letter_code
_entity_poly.pdbx_strand_id
1 'polypeptide(L)'
;MSENPTAPLTLDVEIPTEDGGTEKKTLTFKSLQVIPMGLIRETRNNYNEQMWRVFEWAFSAEDLAILDQVPGNKTQDLLREMQKQSGLEVGESSASSTS
;
A
#
# COMPACT_ATOMS: atom_id res chain seq x y z
N MET A 1 -21.77 15.35 -16.79
CA MET A 1 -22.27 13.99 -16.47
C MET A 1 -21.25 13.39 -15.53
N SER A 2 -21.71 13.00 -14.35
CA SER A 2 -20.89 12.43 -13.29
C SER A 2 -20.42 11.04 -13.68
N GLU A 3 -19.11 10.80 -13.65
CA GLU A 3 -18.59 9.46 -13.35
C GLU A 3 -18.15 9.45 -11.89
N ASN A 4 -18.74 8.52 -11.17
CA ASN A 4 -18.67 8.21 -9.75
C ASN A 4 -18.32 6.71 -9.68
N PRO A 5 -17.73 6.16 -8.61
CA PRO A 5 -16.60 6.57 -7.79
C PRO A 5 -15.28 5.94 -8.35
N THR A 6 -14.10 6.31 -7.85
CA THR A 6 -12.88 5.53 -8.11
C THR A 6 -13.18 4.07 -7.76
N ALA A 7 -13.20 3.17 -8.75
CA ALA A 7 -13.41 1.76 -8.49
C ALA A 7 -12.39 1.29 -7.44
N PRO A 8 -12.79 0.44 -6.47
CA PRO A 8 -11.86 -0.08 -5.49
C PRO A 8 -10.69 -0.77 -6.21
N LEU A 9 -9.46 -0.38 -5.86
CA LEU A 9 -8.26 -1.01 -6.39
C LEU A 9 -7.98 -2.28 -5.59
N THR A 10 -7.42 -3.29 -6.25
CA THR A 10 -7.19 -4.61 -5.64
C THR A 10 -5.81 -5.11 -5.95
N LEU A 11 -5.15 -5.67 -4.95
CA LEU A 11 -3.86 -6.33 -5.13
C LEU A 11 -3.87 -7.68 -4.44
N ASP A 12 -3.05 -8.59 -4.96
CA ASP A 12 -2.91 -9.92 -4.38
C ASP A 12 -1.68 -9.99 -3.47
N VAL A 13 -1.83 -10.65 -2.33
CA VAL A 13 -0.78 -10.95 -1.37
C VAL A 13 -0.68 -12.45 -1.13
N GLU A 14 0.52 -12.92 -0.79
CA GLU A 14 0.76 -14.27 -0.32
C GLU A 14 0.96 -14.23 1.20
N ILE A 15 0.17 -15.01 1.93
CA ILE A 15 0.30 -15.17 3.38
C ILE A 15 0.72 -16.61 3.71
N PRO A 16 1.55 -16.83 4.74
CA PRO A 16 1.97 -18.16 5.15
C PRO A 16 0.78 -18.95 5.72
N THR A 17 0.71 -20.24 5.42
CA THR A 17 -0.27 -21.17 6.01
C THR A 17 0.35 -22.02 7.11
N GLU A 18 -0.49 -22.59 7.99
CA GLU A 18 -0.04 -23.47 9.08
C GLU A 18 0.73 -24.72 8.58
N ASP A 19 0.39 -25.19 7.38
CA ASP A 19 1.02 -26.35 6.73
C ASP A 19 2.39 -26.04 6.09
N GLY A 20 2.93 -24.82 6.31
CA GLY A 20 4.21 -24.39 5.77
C GLY A 20 4.17 -23.99 4.28
N GLY A 21 2.97 -23.81 3.72
CA GLY A 21 2.75 -23.27 2.39
C GLY A 21 2.47 -21.77 2.39
N THR A 22 2.02 -21.26 1.25
CA THR A 22 1.45 -19.91 1.13
C THR A 22 0.06 -20.01 0.52
N GLU A 23 -0.84 -19.11 0.94
CA GLU A 23 -2.12 -18.90 0.27
C GLU A 23 -2.23 -17.49 -0.27
N LYS A 24 -2.91 -17.36 -1.41
CA LYS A 24 -3.13 -16.09 -2.08
C LYS A 24 -4.42 -15.44 -1.56
N LYS A 25 -4.35 -14.19 -1.12
CA LYS A 25 -5.50 -13.36 -0.76
C LYS A 25 -5.50 -12.10 -1.60
N THR A 26 -6.69 -11.54 -1.79
CA THR A 26 -6.85 -10.25 -2.48
C THR A 26 -7.24 -9.21 -1.44
N LEU A 27 -6.48 -8.11 -1.40
CA LEU A 27 -6.77 -6.94 -0.59
C LEU A 27 -7.44 -5.88 -1.45
N THR A 28 -8.41 -5.17 -0.87
CA THR A 28 -9.04 -4.01 -1.50
C THR A 28 -8.59 -2.71 -0.83
N PHE A 29 -8.20 -1.70 -1.61
CA PHE A 29 -7.71 -0.44 -1.05
C PHE A 29 -8.19 0.81 -1.79
N LYS A 30 -8.18 1.92 -1.07
CA LYS A 30 -8.43 3.26 -1.63
C LYS A 30 -7.24 3.69 -2.48
N SER A 31 -7.50 4.25 -3.66
CA SER A 31 -6.45 4.85 -4.48
C SER A 31 -5.63 5.88 -3.69
N LEU A 32 -4.31 5.79 -3.78
CA LEU A 32 -3.39 6.71 -3.12
C LEU A 32 -3.41 8.10 -3.76
N GLN A 33 -4.03 8.29 -4.93
CA GLN A 33 -4.25 9.63 -5.52
C GLN A 33 -5.15 10.52 -4.66
N VAL A 34 -6.00 9.93 -3.82
CA VAL A 34 -6.94 10.67 -2.96
C VAL A 34 -6.48 10.71 -1.51
N ILE A 35 -5.21 10.42 -1.24
CA ILE A 35 -4.67 10.44 0.12
C ILE A 35 -4.74 11.85 0.72
N PRO A 36 -5.24 12.02 1.95
CA PRO A 36 -5.26 13.32 2.60
C PRO A 36 -3.83 13.83 2.82
N MET A 37 -3.51 14.99 2.25
CA MET A 37 -2.18 15.62 2.43
C MET A 37 -1.83 15.85 3.91
N GLY A 38 -2.84 16.04 4.78
CA GLY A 38 -2.66 16.13 6.23
C GLY A 38 -1.99 14.89 6.84
N LEU A 39 -2.41 13.69 6.42
CA LEU A 39 -1.88 12.41 6.90
C LEU A 39 -0.39 12.25 6.56
N ILE A 40 -0.02 12.62 5.33
CA ILE A 40 1.38 12.61 4.88
C ILE A 40 2.19 13.68 5.61
N ARG A 41 1.66 14.89 5.78
CA ARG A 41 2.34 16.00 6.46
C ARG A 41 2.67 15.66 7.92
N GLU A 42 1.77 14.98 8.63
CA GLU A 42 1.94 14.56 10.03
C GLU A 42 3.10 13.59 10.19
N THR A 43 3.28 12.68 9.24
CA THR A 43 4.27 11.60 9.29
C THR A 43 5.50 11.84 8.42
N ARG A 44 5.64 13.03 7.82
CA ARG A 44 6.68 13.35 6.80
C ARG A 44 8.13 13.13 7.23
N ASN A 45 8.39 13.04 8.54
CA ASN A 45 9.73 12.86 9.10
C ASN A 45 10.03 11.40 9.47
N ASN A 46 9.07 10.49 9.33
CA ASN A 46 9.20 9.08 9.70
C ASN A 46 8.55 8.19 8.64
N TYR A 47 9.38 7.62 7.76
CA TYR A 47 8.92 6.80 6.65
C TYR A 47 8.11 5.58 7.09
N ASN A 48 8.53 4.88 8.15
CA ASN A 48 7.84 3.68 8.63
C ASN A 48 6.45 4.03 9.18
N GLU A 49 6.37 5.09 9.99
CA GLU A 49 5.09 5.56 10.52
C GLU A 49 4.15 6.04 9.39
N GLN A 50 4.70 6.73 8.39
CA GLN A 50 3.96 7.15 7.22
C GLN A 50 3.37 5.96 6.45
N MET A 51 4.17 4.92 6.20
CA MET A 51 3.72 3.69 5.54
C MET A 51 2.56 3.05 6.30
N TRP A 52 2.66 2.89 7.62
CA TRP A 52 1.57 2.30 8.41
C TRP A 52 0.31 3.15 8.42
N ARG A 53 0.44 4.48 8.56
CA ARG A 53 -0.72 5.39 8.46
C ARG A 53 -1.40 5.32 7.10
N VAL A 54 -0.63 5.12 6.02
CA VAL A 54 -1.19 4.91 4.67
C VAL A 54 -1.99 3.62 4.63
N PHE A 55 -1.48 2.51 5.16
CA PHE A 55 -2.20 1.24 5.21
C PHE A 55 -3.48 1.33 6.03
N GLU A 56 -3.40 1.87 7.24
CA GLU A 56 -4.55 2.06 8.13
C GLU A 56 -5.65 2.92 7.51
N TRP A 57 -5.28 3.91 6.69
CA TRP A 57 -6.24 4.74 5.98
C TRP A 57 -6.81 4.06 4.72
N ALA A 58 -5.96 3.34 3.98
CA ALA A 58 -6.31 2.81 2.66
C ALA A 58 -7.13 1.53 2.72
N PHE A 59 -6.88 0.66 3.70
CA PHE A 59 -7.51 -0.65 3.84
C PHE A 59 -8.74 -0.61 4.76
N SER A 60 -9.62 -1.60 4.60
CA SER A 60 -10.67 -1.89 5.58
C SER A 60 -10.10 -2.65 6.79
N ALA A 61 -10.87 -2.78 7.87
CA ALA A 61 -10.45 -3.59 9.02
C ALA A 61 -10.23 -5.07 8.66
N GLU A 62 -11.00 -5.61 7.70
CA GLU A 62 -10.85 -6.98 7.21
C GLU A 62 -9.54 -7.15 6.42
N ASP A 63 -9.27 -6.22 5.50
CA ASP A 63 -8.04 -6.22 4.72
C ASP A 63 -6.80 -5.99 5.60
N LEU A 64 -6.91 -5.18 6.66
CA LEU A 64 -5.83 -5.00 7.64
C LEU A 64 -5.53 -6.31 8.39
N ALA A 65 -6.54 -7.10 8.75
CA ALA A 65 -6.32 -8.40 9.38
C ALA A 65 -5.63 -9.41 8.46
N ILE A 66 -5.78 -9.27 7.14
CA ILE A 66 -5.01 -10.05 6.15
C ILE A 66 -3.59 -9.47 6.05
N LEU A 67 -3.43 -8.15 6.03
CA LEU A 67 -2.12 -7.48 6.02
C LEU A 67 -1.26 -7.88 7.22
N ASP A 68 -1.83 -8.05 8.41
CA ASP A 68 -1.13 -8.49 9.62
C ASP A 68 -0.49 -9.88 9.48
N GLN A 69 -0.97 -10.69 8.53
CA GLN A 69 -0.43 -12.02 8.23
C GLN A 69 0.65 -11.97 7.13
N VAL A 70 0.77 -10.86 6.40
CA VAL A 70 1.80 -10.68 5.38
C VAL A 70 3.17 -10.58 6.07
N PRO A 71 4.21 -11.29 5.57
CA PRO A 71 5.55 -11.17 6.12
C PRO A 71 6.03 -9.71 6.14
N GLY A 72 6.51 -9.24 7.29
CA GLY A 72 6.85 -7.82 7.48
C GLY A 72 7.86 -7.26 6.46
N ASN A 73 8.74 -8.10 5.93
CA ASN A 73 9.70 -7.73 4.88
C ASN A 73 9.08 -7.50 3.49
N LYS A 74 7.77 -7.78 3.31
CA LYS A 74 7.02 -7.56 2.07
C LYS A 74 6.17 -6.29 2.06
N THR A 75 6.04 -5.62 3.20
CA THR A 75 5.19 -4.43 3.35
C THR A 75 5.65 -3.26 2.49
N GLN A 76 6.95 -3.08 2.26
CA GLN A 76 7.45 -2.05 1.34
C GLN A 76 7.10 -2.35 -0.12
N ASP A 77 7.19 -3.61 -0.55
CA ASP A 77 6.82 -4.03 -1.90
C ASP A 77 5.31 -3.83 -2.13
N LEU A 78 4.51 -4.12 -1.11
CA LEU A 78 3.07 -3.87 -1.09
C LEU A 78 2.76 -2.38 -1.32
N LEU A 79 3.42 -1.47 -0.59
CA LEU A 79 3.20 -0.03 -0.77
C LEU A 79 3.56 0.41 -2.20
N ARG A 80 4.64 -0.12 -2.78
CA ARG A 80 5.03 0.17 -4.17
C ARG A 80 3.98 -0.28 -5.17
N GLU A 81 3.40 -1.47 -4.99
CA GLU A 81 2.34 -1.97 -5.86
C GLU A 81 1.06 -1.13 -5.71
N MET A 82 0.70 -0.73 -4.48
CA MET A 82 -0.41 0.21 -4.25
C MET A 82 -0.19 1.54 -4.96
N GLN A 83 1.02 2.11 -4.92
CA GLN A 83 1.37 3.34 -5.64
C GLN A 83 1.20 3.17 -7.14
N LYS A 84 1.76 2.10 -7.70
CA LYS A 84 1.67 1.78 -9.13
C LYS A 84 0.23 1.60 -9.59
N GLN A 85 -0.58 0.82 -8.88
CA GLN A 85 -2.00 0.63 -9.21
C GLN A 85 -2.82 1.90 -9.04
N SER A 86 -2.43 2.77 -8.12
CA SER A 86 -3.02 4.11 -7.99
C SER A 86 -2.58 5.06 -9.09
N GLY A 87 -1.74 4.64 -10.05
CA GLY A 87 -1.20 5.52 -11.09
C GLY A 87 -0.30 6.62 -10.53
N LEU A 88 0.27 6.43 -9.34
CA LEU A 88 1.36 7.26 -8.85
C LEU A 88 2.64 6.66 -9.45
N GLU A 89 3.20 7.32 -10.48
CA GLU A 89 4.53 6.96 -10.97
C GLU A 89 5.51 7.08 -9.79
N VAL A 90 5.99 5.93 -9.34
CA VAL A 90 7.17 5.87 -8.47
C VAL A 90 8.32 6.26 -9.39
N GLY A 91 8.55 7.57 -9.54
CA GLY A 91 9.75 8.05 -10.19
C GLY A 91 10.90 7.34 -9.51
N GLU A 92 11.63 6.50 -10.26
CA GLU A 92 12.96 6.08 -9.85
C GLU A 92 13.63 7.36 -9.39
N SER A 93 13.93 7.43 -8.09
CA SER A 93 14.81 8.47 -7.59
C SER A 93 16.08 8.22 -8.38
N SER A 94 16.27 9.00 -9.44
CA SER A 94 17.49 8.99 -10.23
C SER A 94 18.58 9.16 -9.20
N ALA A 95 19.37 8.11 -9.01
CA ALA A 95 20.62 8.19 -8.29
C ALA A 95 21.52 9.12 -9.10
N SER A 96 21.27 10.42 -9.04
CA SER A 96 22.23 11.44 -9.40
C SER A 96 23.22 11.51 -8.26
N SER A 97 24.24 10.66 -8.35
CA SER A 97 25.59 11.00 -7.96
C SER A 97 26.53 10.12 -8.76
N THR A 98 26.71 10.48 -10.03
CA THR A 98 28.02 10.38 -10.65
C THR A 98 28.94 11.35 -9.91
N SER A 99 29.85 10.82 -9.10
CA SER A 99 31.21 11.35 -8.87
C SER A 99 32.02 10.28 -8.15
#